data_AF-A0A524L2W9-F1
#
_entry.id   AF-A0A524L2W9-F1
#
_cell.length_a   1.000
_cell.length_b   1.000
_cell.length_c   1.000
_cell.angle_alpha   90.00
_cell.angle_beta   90.00
_cell.angle_gamma   90.00
#
_symmetry.space_group_name_H-M   'P 1'
#
loop_
_entity.id
_entity.type
_entity.pdbx_description
1 polymer ?
#
loop_
_entity_poly.entity_id
_entity_poly.type
_entity_poly.pdbx_seq_one_letter_code
_entity_poly.pdbx_strand_id
1 'polypeptide(L)'
;MTKYIIGVDGGGTKTHYALFNSQGKFINFIKGGPTNHEIYPDGYKGASKEIKSSVLKLLQQSRLKPEDLSYGIFGLAGVDIKSQKKELSGIIYETGIRNFEVFNDAFLGIK
;
A
#
# COMPACT_ATOMS: atom_id res chain seq x y z
N MET A 1 4.27 13.05 -19.37
CA MET A 1 3.79 13.06 -17.96
C MET A 1 4.74 12.22 -17.13
N THR A 2 5.20 12.74 -15.98
CA THR A 2 6.01 11.96 -15.04
C THR A 2 5.10 10.94 -14.36
N LYS A 3 5.46 9.67 -14.49
CA LYS A 3 4.73 8.54 -13.93
C LYS A 3 5.35 8.16 -12.59
N TYR A 4 4.51 7.84 -11.61
CA TYR A 4 4.96 7.57 -10.23
C TYR A 4 4.82 6.10 -9.85
N ILE A 5 5.62 5.67 -8.88
CA ILE A 5 5.67 4.30 -8.36
C ILE A 5 5.52 4.38 -6.85
N ILE A 6 4.66 3.53 -6.28
CA ILE A 6 4.49 3.40 -4.84
C ILE A 6 5.07 2.06 -4.36
N GLY A 7 5.85 2.10 -3.29
CA GLY A 7 6.27 0.92 -2.53
C GLY A 7 5.67 0.98 -1.13
N VAL A 8 5.07 -0.13 -0.68
CA VAL A 8 4.45 -0.25 0.63
C VAL A 8 4.98 -1.47 1.37
N ASP A 9 5.44 -1.23 2.59
CA ASP A 9 5.89 -2.25 3.54
C ASP A 9 5.00 -2.16 4.79
N GLY A 10 4.04 -3.07 4.89
CA GLY A 10 2.98 -3.07 5.88
C GLY A 10 3.10 -4.23 6.86
N GLY A 11 3.44 -3.93 8.11
CA GLY A 11 3.58 -4.91 9.18
C GLY A 11 2.46 -4.86 10.20
N GLY A 12 2.68 -5.55 11.33
CA GLY A 12 1.71 -5.64 12.43
C GLY A 12 1.60 -4.39 13.32
N THR A 13 2.52 -3.41 13.23
CA THR A 13 2.46 -2.21 14.10
C THR A 13 2.43 -0.90 13.33
N LYS A 14 3.00 -0.91 12.12
CA LYS A 14 3.16 0.27 11.28
C LYS A 14 3.25 -0.17 9.83
N THR A 15 2.99 0.78 8.95
CA THR A 15 3.19 0.63 7.51
C THR A 15 3.97 1.81 6.98
N HIS A 16 4.95 1.53 6.13
CA HIS A 16 5.71 2.54 5.41
C HIS A 16 5.20 2.64 3.98
N TYR A 17 4.91 3.86 3.53
CA TYR A 17 4.53 4.14 2.15
C TYR A 17 5.55 5.09 1.56
N ALA A 18 6.22 4.66 0.49
CA ALA A 18 7.24 5.43 -0.20
C ALA A 18 6.82 5.69 -1.65
N LEU A 19 6.97 6.93 -2.10
CA LEU A 19 6.63 7.36 -3.45
C LEU A 19 7.89 7.78 -4.19
N PHE A 20 8.02 7.27 -5.42
CA PHE A 20 9.11 7.58 -6.32
C PHE A 20 8.57 8.00 -7.69
N ASN A 21 9.37 8.72 -8.47
CA ASN A 21 9.09 8.85 -9.90
C ASN A 21 9.65 7.64 -10.68
N SER A 22 9.35 7.58 -11.98
CA SER A 22 9.82 6.53 -12.89
C SER A 22 11.35 6.44 -13.07
N GLN A 23 12.11 7.42 -12.59
CA GLN A 23 13.58 7.43 -12.59
C GLN A 23 14.16 6.97 -11.24
N GLY A 24 13.33 6.54 -10.30
CA GLY A 24 13.76 6.15 -8.95
C GLY A 24 14.05 7.34 -8.03
N LYS A 25 13.70 8.57 -8.42
CA LYS A 25 13.85 9.73 -7.54
C LYS A 25 12.78 9.69 -6.46
N PHE A 26 13.22 9.81 -5.20
CA PHE A 26 12.33 9.94 -4.05
C PHE A 26 11.44 11.19 -4.15
N ILE A 27 10.14 11.02 -3.88
CA ILE A 27 9.14 12.09 -3.91
C ILE A 27 8.58 12.36 -2.53
N ASN A 28 8.12 11.31 -1.83
CA ASN A 28 7.51 11.46 -0.52
C ASN A 28 7.52 10.13 0.25
N PHE A 29 7.37 10.22 1.58
CA PHE A 29 7.26 9.09 2.49
C PHE A 29 6.28 9.40 3.61
N ILE A 30 5.42 8.43 3.95
CA ILE A 30 4.60 8.51 5.15
C ILE A 30 4.66 7.19 5.94
N LYS A 31 4.41 7.31 7.23
CA LYS A 31 4.14 6.18 8.12
C LYS A 31 2.65 6.17 8.46
N GLY A 32 2.02 5.02 8.26
CA GLY A 32 0.64 4.71 8.64
C GLY A 32 0.56 3.66 9.75
N GLY A 33 -0.67 3.30 10.10
CA GLY A 33 -1.00 2.21 11.02
C GLY A 33 -0.71 0.81 10.44
N PRO A 34 -1.07 -0.24 11.18
CA PRO A 34 -0.86 -1.62 10.74
C PRO A 34 -1.77 -1.99 9.56
N THR A 35 -1.32 -2.90 8.70
CA THR A 35 -2.11 -3.42 7.57
C THR A 35 -2.60 -4.84 7.79
N ASN A 36 -2.12 -5.51 8.84
CA ASN A 36 -2.59 -6.85 9.17
C ASN A 36 -4.05 -6.79 9.66
N HIS A 37 -4.94 -7.36 8.86
CA HIS A 37 -6.36 -7.47 9.16
C HIS A 37 -6.66 -8.17 10.49
N GLU A 38 -5.80 -9.08 10.96
CA GLU A 38 -6.00 -9.82 12.21
C GLU A 38 -5.88 -8.95 13.48
N ILE A 39 -5.29 -7.77 13.36
CA ILE A 39 -5.08 -6.83 14.47
C ILE A 39 -6.32 -5.96 14.70
N TYR A 40 -7.18 -5.85 13.70
CA TYR A 40 -8.39 -5.04 13.75
C TYR A 40 -9.58 -5.88 14.26
N PRO A 41 -10.37 -5.37 15.23
CA PRO A 41 -11.60 -6.05 15.68
C PRO A 41 -12.60 -6.28 14.55
N ASP A 42 -12.60 -5.42 13.53
CA ASP A 42 -13.43 -5.49 12.33
C ASP A 42 -12.69 -6.08 11.11
N GLY A 43 -11.53 -6.71 11.33
CA GLY A 43 -10.80 -7.48 10.32
C GLY A 43 -10.36 -6.64 9.12
N TYR A 44 -10.68 -7.12 7.92
CA TYR A 44 -10.36 -6.45 6.66
C TYR A 44 -10.95 -5.04 6.55
N LYS A 45 -12.04 -4.72 7.25
CA LYS A 45 -12.61 -3.36 7.20
C LYS A 45 -11.69 -2.34 7.86
N GLY A 46 -11.09 -2.69 9.00
CA GLY A 46 -10.11 -1.86 9.70
C GLY A 46 -8.86 -1.66 8.85
N ALA A 47 -8.31 -2.74 8.31
CA ALA A 47 -7.16 -2.68 7.39
C ALA A 47 -7.48 -1.84 6.13
N SER A 48 -8.68 -1.98 5.57
CA SER A 48 -9.13 -1.20 4.40
C SER A 48 -9.17 0.29 4.69
N LYS A 49 -9.73 0.68 5.84
CA LYS A 49 -9.80 2.07 6.26
C LYS A 49 -8.39 2.67 6.42
N GLU A 50 -7.49 1.95 7.09
CA GLU A 50 -6.11 2.39 7.32
C GLU A 50 -5.37 2.57 5.99
N ILE A 51 -5.36 1.52 5.15
CA ILE A 51 -4.67 1.53 3.85
C ILE A 51 -5.17 2.68 2.97
N LYS A 52 -6.49 2.81 2.80
CA LYS A 52 -7.08 3.86 1.96
C LYS A 52 -6.73 5.24 2.47
N SER A 53 -6.82 5.45 3.79
CA SER A 53 -6.52 6.75 4.39
C SER A 53 -5.05 7.14 4.21
N SER A 54 -4.14 6.19 4.39
CA SER A 54 -2.70 6.40 4.20
C SER A 54 -2.33 6.63 2.72
N VAL A 55 -2.83 5.82 1.79
CA VAL A 55 -2.60 6.04 0.35
C VAL A 55 -3.13 7.40 -0.09
N LEU A 56 -4.35 7.76 0.33
CA LEU A 56 -4.94 9.07 -0.01
C LEU A 56 -4.10 10.21 0.57
N LYS A 57 -3.65 10.09 1.82
CA LYS A 57 -2.79 11.08 2.48
C LYS A 57 -1.48 11.29 1.72
N LEU A 58 -0.80 10.21 1.33
CA LEU A 58 0.46 10.28 0.56
C LEU A 58 0.27 11.00 -0.77
N LEU A 59 -0.79 10.64 -1.51
CA LEU A 59 -1.11 11.24 -2.80
C LEU A 59 -1.48 12.71 -2.67
N GLN A 60 -2.32 13.06 -1.68
CA GLN A 60 -2.71 14.45 -1.40
C GLN A 60 -1.51 15.32 -1.03
N GLN A 61 -0.63 14.85 -0.15
CA GLN A 61 0.61 15.57 0.21
C GLN A 61 1.52 15.79 -1.00
N SER A 62 1.47 14.88 -1.96
CA SER A 62 2.26 14.93 -3.20
C SER A 62 1.52 15.64 -4.35
N ARG A 63 0.28 16.10 -4.13
CA ARG A 63 -0.63 16.70 -5.13
C ARG A 63 -0.88 15.79 -6.34
N LEU A 64 -0.99 14.49 -6.09
CA LEU A 64 -1.22 13.45 -7.10
C LEU A 64 -2.59 12.81 -6.92
N LYS A 65 -3.02 12.11 -7.96
CA LYS A 65 -4.18 11.23 -8.00
C LYS A 65 -3.72 9.77 -8.19
N PRO A 66 -4.58 8.79 -7.87
CA PRO A 66 -4.24 7.37 -8.12
C PRO A 66 -3.87 7.07 -9.58
N GLU A 67 -4.44 7.84 -10.52
CA GLU A 67 -4.20 7.78 -11.97
C GLU A 67 -2.74 8.09 -12.35
N ASP A 68 -2.04 8.89 -11.53
CA ASP A 68 -0.66 9.29 -11.75
C ASP A 68 0.33 8.16 -11.39
N LEU A 69 -0.13 7.17 -10.60
CA LEU A 69 0.63 5.98 -10.27
C LEU A 69 0.61 5.00 -11.46
N SER A 70 1.79 4.64 -11.93
CA SER A 70 1.94 3.65 -13.00
C SER A 70 2.06 2.23 -12.50
N TYR A 71 2.59 2.05 -11.30
CA TYR A 71 2.68 0.75 -10.67
C TYR A 71 2.80 0.87 -9.14
N GLY A 72 2.40 -0.17 -8.41
CA GLY A 72 2.57 -0.27 -6.97
C GLY A 72 2.99 -1.66 -6.52
N ILE A 73 3.88 -1.73 -5.54
CA ILE A 73 4.24 -2.97 -4.85
C ILE A 73 3.80 -2.85 -3.39
N PHE A 74 3.03 -3.81 -2.92
CA PHE A 74 2.49 -3.85 -1.56
C PHE A 74 2.91 -5.14 -0.87
N GLY A 75 3.93 -5.09 -0.03
CA GLY A 75 4.22 -6.18 0.91
C GLY A 75 3.42 -5.96 2.18
N LEU A 76 2.47 -6.85 2.47
CA LEU A 76 1.53 -6.70 3.57
C LEU A 76 1.54 -7.96 4.44
N ALA A 77 1.63 -7.76 5.75
CA ALA A 77 1.43 -8.80 6.74
C ALA A 77 -0.01 -9.35 6.68
N GLY A 78 -0.13 -10.66 6.90
CA GLY A 78 -1.39 -11.39 6.77
C GLY A 78 -1.75 -11.81 5.34
N VAL A 79 -0.80 -11.74 4.40
CA VAL A 79 -0.91 -12.33 3.05
C VAL A 79 -0.23 -13.71 3.06
N ASP A 80 -0.81 -14.68 3.76
CA ASP A 80 -0.24 -16.02 3.88
C ASP A 80 -0.87 -17.01 2.89
N ILE A 81 -2.16 -16.81 2.57
CA ILE A 81 -2.91 -17.65 1.63
C ILE A 81 -3.57 -16.85 0.51
N LYS A 82 -3.98 -17.57 -0.55
CA LYS A 82 -4.56 -16.96 -1.77
C LYS A 82 -5.82 -16.13 -1.50
N SER A 83 -6.68 -16.53 -0.56
CA SER A 83 -7.88 -15.78 -0.20
C SER A 83 -7.54 -14.44 0.46
N GLN A 84 -6.60 -14.41 1.41
CA GLN A 84 -6.12 -13.17 2.04
C GLN A 84 -5.49 -12.24 0.99
N LYS A 85 -4.65 -12.78 0.09
CA LYS A 85 -4.12 -12.00 -1.04
C LYS A 85 -5.22 -11.38 -1.88
N LYS A 86 -6.29 -12.14 -2.17
CA LYS A 86 -7.43 -11.65 -2.96
C LYS A 86 -8.17 -10.52 -2.24
N GLU A 87 -8.47 -10.66 -0.95
CA GLU A 87 -9.14 -9.63 -0.16
C GLU A 87 -8.31 -8.34 -0.07
N LEU A 88 -7.02 -8.45 0.27
CA LEU A 88 -6.13 -7.30 0.36
C LEU A 88 -5.89 -6.64 -1.00
N SER A 89 -5.82 -7.42 -2.09
CA SER A 89 -5.77 -6.87 -3.45
C SER A 89 -7.06 -6.11 -3.78
N GLY A 90 -8.22 -6.58 -3.34
CA GLY A 90 -9.48 -5.86 -3.46
C GLY A 90 -9.44 -4.50 -2.76
N ILE A 91 -8.90 -4.45 -1.55
CA ILE A 91 -8.70 -3.20 -0.79
C ILE A 91 -7.79 -2.23 -1.56
N ILE A 92 -6.66 -2.69 -2.11
CA ILE A 92 -5.77 -1.85 -2.91
C ILE A 92 -6.50 -1.32 -4.15
N TYR A 93 -7.27 -2.16 -4.84
CA TYR A 93 -8.03 -1.76 -6.02
C TYR A 93 -9.04 -0.64 -5.71
N GLU A 94 -9.68 -0.68 -4.54
CA GLU A 94 -10.61 0.37 -4.07
C GLU A 94 -9.93 1.72 -3.78
N THR A 95 -8.60 1.78 -3.68
CA THR A 95 -7.85 3.06 -3.60
C THR A 95 -7.80 3.80 -4.95
N GLY A 96 -8.20 3.13 -6.03
CA GLY A 96 -8.12 3.64 -7.41
C GLY A 96 -6.84 3.24 -8.15
N ILE A 97 -5.87 2.62 -7.47
CA ILE A 97 -4.64 2.10 -8.08
C ILE A 97 -4.99 0.85 -8.90
N ARG A 98 -4.66 0.86 -10.19
CA ARG A 98 -5.06 -0.21 -11.12
C ARG A 98 -3.95 -1.20 -11.45
N ASN A 99 -2.71 -0.76 -11.40
CA ASN A 99 -1.55 -1.59 -11.71
C ASN A 99 -0.74 -1.79 -10.45
N PHE A 100 -0.82 -2.98 -9.85
CA PHE A 100 -0.10 -3.29 -8.63
C PHE A 100 0.06 -4.79 -8.43
N GLU A 101 0.97 -5.15 -7.53
CA GLU A 101 1.10 -6.49 -6.98
C GLU A 101 1.13 -6.46 -5.45
N VAL A 102 0.47 -7.46 -4.85
CA VAL A 102 0.44 -7.69 -3.40
C VAL A 102 1.24 -8.94 -3.07
N PHE A 103 2.12 -8.83 -2.09
CA PHE A 103 2.97 -9.90 -1.57
C PHE A 103 2.82 -9.99 -0.05
N ASN A 104 3.28 -11.11 0.49
CA ASN A 104 3.62 -11.20 1.90
C ASN A 104 4.75 -10.22 2.20
N ASP A 105 4.68 -9.53 3.35
CA ASP A 105 5.72 -8.58 3.78
C ASP A 105 7.09 -9.25 3.92
N ALA A 106 7.14 -10.54 4.28
CA ALA A 106 8.38 -11.31 4.36
C ALA A 106 9.12 -11.48 3.02
N PHE A 107 8.47 -11.21 1.87
CA PHE A 107 9.13 -11.27 0.55
C PHE A 107 9.75 -9.94 0.12
N LEU A 108 9.52 -8.85 0.84
CA LEU A 108 10.24 -7.61 0.56
C LEU A 108 11.70 -7.77 1.01
N GLY A 109 12.64 -7.51 0.09
CA GLY A 109 14.08 -7.61 0.35
C GLY A 109 14.65 -6.47 1.22
N ILE A 110 13.78 -5.66 1.84
CA ILE A 110 14.11 -4.51 2.68
C ILE A 110 13.26 -4.59 3.95
N LYS A 111 13.85 -4.26 5.10
CA LYS A 111 13.17 -4.25 6.40
C LYS A 111 13.62 -3.05 7.22
#